data_AF-A0A2V3HH48-F1
#
_entry.id   AF-A0A2V3HH48-F1
#
_cell.length_a   1.000
_cell.length_b   1.000
_cell.length_c   1.000
_cell.angle_alpha   90.00
_cell.angle_beta   90.00
_cell.angle_gamma   90.00
#
_symmetry.space_group_name_H-M   'P 1'
#
loop_
_entity.id
_entity.type
_entity.pdbx_description
1 polymer ?
#
loop_
_entity_poly.entity_id
_entity_poly.type
_entity_poly.pdbx_seq_one_letter_code
_entity_poly.pdbx_strand_id
1 'polypeptide(L)'
;MEEKVYREILRELDRHRGYGVHTGVEEVANKFEQPYDAVRAIRSQFLQRKSIKNHYRVKDRARKHLQRWKSGVSISDLALELDFPPVLLANFLLMEMRHSKKRTKEMLRNLKLVKDERLRKELEEV
;
A
#
# COMPACT_ATOMS: atom_id res chain seq x y z
N MET A 1 -19.96 -18.57 5.87
CA MET A 1 -19.34 -18.63 4.53
C MET A 1 -18.51 -19.90 4.45
N GLU A 2 -18.70 -20.70 3.40
CA GLU A 2 -17.93 -21.92 3.18
C GLU A 2 -16.46 -21.60 2.84
N GLU A 3 -15.54 -22.46 3.24
CA GLU A 3 -14.10 -22.24 3.03
C GLU A 3 -13.74 -22.09 1.54
N LYS A 4 -14.41 -22.86 0.66
CA LYS A 4 -14.22 -22.78 -0.79
C LYS A 4 -14.57 -21.39 -1.32
N VAL A 5 -15.73 -20.85 -0.92
CA VAL A 5 -16.20 -19.51 -1.30
C VAL A 5 -15.22 -18.44 -0.81
N TYR A 6 -14.74 -18.54 0.43
CA TYR A 6 -13.73 -17.61 0.96
C TYR A 6 -12.46 -17.59 0.12
N ARG A 7 -11.94 -18.77 -0.27
CA ARG A 7 -10.73 -18.87 -1.10
C ARG A 7 -10.95 -18.31 -2.50
N GLU A 8 -12.15 -18.47 -3.07
CA GLU A 8 -12.50 -17.89 -4.38
C GLU A 8 -12.64 -16.37 -4.31
N ILE A 9 -13.26 -15.82 -3.26
CA ILE A 9 -13.30 -14.38 -2.99
C ILE A 9 -11.88 -13.80 -2.92
N LEU A 10 -10.95 -14.46 -2.21
CA LEU A 10 -9.56 -14.00 -2.15
C LEU A 10 -8.88 -13.98 -3.53
N ARG A 11 -9.11 -15.00 -4.36
CA ARG A 11 -8.57 -15.07 -5.72
C ARG A 11 -9.13 -13.95 -6.59
N GLU A 12 -10.41 -13.63 -6.46
CA GLU A 12 -11.02 -12.55 -7.22
C GLU A 12 -10.50 -11.19 -6.74
N LEU A 13 -10.45 -10.95 -5.44
CA LEU A 13 -9.88 -9.71 -4.86
C LEU A 13 -8.42 -9.49 -5.27
N ASP A 14 -7.62 -10.53 -5.48
CA ASP A 14 -6.22 -10.40 -5.92
C ASP A 14 -6.10 -9.92 -7.38
N ARG A 15 -7.12 -10.12 -8.21
CA ARG A 15 -7.16 -9.56 -9.57
C ARG A 15 -7.31 -8.04 -9.57
N HIS A 16 -7.93 -7.49 -8.53
CA HIS A 16 -8.02 -6.06 -8.32
C HIS A 16 -6.75 -5.55 -7.62
N ARG A 17 -5.78 -5.10 -8.42
CA ARG A 17 -4.51 -4.55 -7.93
C ARG A 17 -4.69 -3.29 -7.07
N GLY A 18 -3.72 -3.01 -6.21
CA GLY A 18 -3.68 -1.81 -5.37
C GLY A 18 -4.02 -2.06 -3.91
N TYR A 19 -3.97 -1.00 -3.09
CA TYR A 19 -4.07 -1.06 -1.62
C TYR A 19 -5.35 -0.45 -1.07
N GLY A 20 -6.24 -0.03 -1.95
CA GLY A 20 -7.55 0.47 -1.56
C GLY A 20 -8.37 -0.66 -0.95
N VAL A 21 -8.87 -0.43 0.26
CA VAL A 21 -9.75 -1.39 0.95
C VAL A 21 -11.10 -1.53 0.24
N HIS A 22 -11.46 -0.57 -0.62
CA HIS A 22 -12.70 -0.57 -1.40
C HIS A 22 -12.52 -1.10 -2.83
N THR A 23 -11.28 -1.21 -3.32
CA THR A 23 -10.99 -1.58 -4.71
C THR A 23 -11.46 -3.00 -5.01
N GLY A 24 -12.37 -3.12 -5.99
CA GLY A 24 -12.96 -4.40 -6.42
C GLY A 24 -13.98 -5.00 -5.45
N VAL A 25 -14.24 -4.37 -4.29
CA VAL A 25 -15.10 -4.97 -3.26
C VAL A 25 -16.53 -5.11 -3.73
N GLU A 26 -17.09 -4.10 -4.38
CA GLU A 26 -18.48 -4.12 -4.86
C GLU A 26 -18.70 -5.19 -5.94
N GLU A 27 -17.79 -5.26 -6.91
CA GLU A 27 -17.82 -6.28 -7.97
C GLU A 27 -17.75 -7.70 -7.39
N VAL A 28 -16.83 -7.94 -6.45
CA VAL A 28 -16.69 -9.25 -5.80
C VAL A 28 -17.89 -9.56 -4.89
N ALA A 29 -18.40 -8.58 -4.16
CA ALA A 29 -19.59 -8.76 -3.32
C ALA A 29 -20.80 -9.20 -4.15
N ASN A 30 -21.05 -8.52 -5.27
CA ASN A 30 -22.14 -8.87 -6.18
C ASN A 30 -21.93 -10.25 -6.81
N LYS A 31 -20.70 -10.57 -7.24
CA LYS A 31 -20.38 -11.86 -7.88
C LYS A 31 -20.63 -13.07 -6.99
N PHE A 32 -20.39 -12.96 -5.69
CA PHE A 32 -20.52 -14.06 -4.73
C PHE A 32 -21.75 -13.92 -3.81
N GLU A 33 -22.65 -12.99 -4.11
CA GLU A 33 -23.85 -12.68 -3.31
C GLU A 33 -23.54 -12.49 -1.82
N GLN A 34 -22.46 -11.76 -1.53
CA GLN A 34 -22.00 -11.48 -0.18
C GLN A 34 -22.24 -10.01 0.21
N PRO A 35 -22.48 -9.70 1.50
CA PRO A 35 -22.54 -8.32 1.95
C PRO A 35 -21.23 -7.56 1.67
N TYR A 36 -21.35 -6.33 1.17
CA TYR A 36 -20.21 -5.45 0.85
C TYR A 36 -19.20 -5.36 2.01
N ASP A 37 -19.68 -5.12 3.23
CA ASP A 37 -18.81 -4.97 4.40
C ASP A 37 -18.07 -6.26 4.78
N ALA A 38 -18.67 -7.42 4.51
CA ALA A 38 -18.01 -8.70 4.71
C ALA A 38 -16.82 -8.85 3.73
N VAL A 39 -17.04 -8.55 2.45
CA VAL A 39 -15.98 -8.59 1.43
C VAL A 39 -14.92 -7.51 1.69
N ARG A 40 -15.31 -6.32 2.14
CA ARG A 40 -14.39 -5.25 2.54
C ARG A 40 -13.50 -5.67 3.71
N ALA A 41 -14.06 -6.35 4.71
CA ALA A 41 -13.29 -6.88 5.83
C ALA A 41 -12.29 -7.94 5.35
N ILE A 42 -12.70 -8.85 4.46
CA ILE A 42 -11.83 -9.84 3.82
C ILE A 42 -10.71 -9.15 3.04
N ARG A 43 -11.03 -8.13 2.23
CA ARG A 43 -10.06 -7.34 1.47
C ARG A 43 -9.04 -6.67 2.37
N SER A 44 -9.47 -6.04 3.46
CA SER A 44 -8.58 -5.41 4.44
C SER A 44 -7.59 -6.43 5.03
N GLN A 45 -8.07 -7.60 5.46
CA GLN A 45 -7.21 -8.66 6.00
C GLN A 45 -6.25 -9.21 4.94
N PHE A 46 -6.73 -9.39 3.71
CA PHE A 46 -5.93 -9.84 2.58
C PHE A 46 -4.79 -8.87 2.29
N LEU A 47 -5.08 -7.58 2.17
CA LEU A 47 -4.08 -6.53 1.94
C LEU A 47 -3.03 -6.47 3.06
N GLN A 48 -3.46 -6.64 4.32
CA GLN A 48 -2.54 -6.71 5.45
C GLN A 48 -1.57 -7.90 5.33
N ARG A 49 -2.09 -9.10 5.05
CA ARG A 49 -1.25 -10.31 4.87
C ARG A 49 -0.31 -10.16 3.69
N LYS A 50 -0.79 -9.60 2.57
CA LYS A 50 0.01 -9.33 1.37
C LYS A 50 1.13 -8.34 1.66
N SER A 51 0.85 -7.27 2.40
CA SER A 51 1.85 -6.29 2.85
C SER A 51 2.92 -6.93 3.72
N ILE A 52 2.55 -7.73 4.73
CA ILE A 52 3.50 -8.44 5.60
C ILE A 52 4.40 -9.37 4.78
N LYS A 53 3.81 -10.17 3.89
CA LYS A 53 4.54 -11.10 3.01
C LYS A 53 5.54 -10.37 2.10
N ASN A 54 5.16 -9.20 1.57
CA ASN A 54 5.98 -8.43 0.65
C ASN A 54 6.95 -7.46 1.33
N HIS A 55 6.86 -7.27 2.66
CA HIS A 55 7.56 -6.23 3.39
C HIS A 55 9.06 -6.20 3.10
N TYR A 56 9.77 -7.31 3.35
CA TYR A 56 11.21 -7.38 3.15
C TYR A 56 11.60 -7.29 1.67
N ARG A 57 10.83 -7.94 0.79
CA ARG A 57 11.06 -7.88 -0.67
C ARG A 57 11.07 -6.44 -1.21
N VAL A 58 10.17 -5.59 -0.72
CA VAL A 58 10.10 -4.16 -1.10
C VAL A 58 11.18 -3.36 -0.39
N LYS A 59 11.38 -3.59 0.92
CA LYS A 59 12.39 -2.92 1.73
C LYS A 59 13.80 -3.11 1.17
N ASP A 60 14.16 -4.33 0.79
CA ASP A 60 15.50 -4.67 0.29
C ASP A 60 15.80 -3.98 -1.05
N ARG A 61 14.76 -3.50 -1.74
CA ARG A 61 14.84 -2.75 -3.00
C ARG A 61 14.58 -1.25 -2.82
N ALA A 62 14.47 -0.76 -1.58
CA ALA A 62 14.15 0.64 -1.27
C ALA A 62 15.07 1.64 -1.98
N ARG A 63 16.38 1.33 -2.09
CA ARG A 63 17.32 2.16 -2.85
C ARG A 63 16.92 2.33 -4.31
N LYS A 64 16.47 1.27 -4.98
CA LYS A 64 16.00 1.31 -6.37
C LYS A 64 14.70 2.12 -6.47
N HIS A 65 13.79 1.95 -5.52
CA HIS A 65 12.54 2.72 -5.47
C HIS A 65 12.81 4.22 -5.28
N LEU A 66 13.78 4.58 -4.42
CA LEU A 66 14.21 5.96 -4.23
C LEU A 66 14.78 6.56 -5.52
N GLN A 67 15.57 5.80 -6.30
CA GLN A 67 16.06 6.30 -7.59
C GLN A 67 14.93 6.57 -8.58
N ARG A 68 13.92 5.69 -8.65
CA ARG A 68 12.75 5.90 -9.50
C ARG A 68 11.92 7.11 -9.06
N TRP A 69 11.76 7.30 -7.76
CA TRP A 69 11.10 8.49 -7.24
C TRP A 69 11.86 9.76 -7.63
N LYS A 70 13.18 9.77 -7.46
CA LYS A 70 14.06 10.88 -7.87
C LYS A 70 14.01 11.15 -9.38
N SER A 71 13.76 10.14 -10.21
CA SER A 71 13.59 10.31 -11.65
C SER A 71 12.18 10.74 -12.09
N GLY A 72 11.26 11.00 -11.15
CA GLY A 72 9.95 11.59 -11.43
C GLY A 72 8.74 10.69 -11.20
N VAL A 73 8.92 9.39 -10.90
CA VAL A 73 7.78 8.50 -10.61
C VAL A 73 7.19 8.85 -9.24
N SER A 74 5.86 8.96 -9.12
CA SER A 74 5.22 9.29 -7.83
C SER A 74 5.27 8.11 -6.84
N ILE A 75 5.16 8.40 -5.54
CA ILE A 75 4.99 7.37 -4.50
C ILE A 75 3.74 6.52 -4.78
N SER A 76 2.64 7.14 -5.23
CA SER A 76 1.38 6.45 -5.53
C SER A 76 1.52 5.47 -6.70
N ASP A 77 2.20 5.87 -7.79
CA ASP A 77 2.46 4.98 -8.93
C ASP A 77 3.40 3.84 -8.55
N LEU A 78 4.48 4.17 -7.82
CA LEU A 78 5.40 3.15 -7.31
C LEU A 78 4.66 2.17 -6.40
N ALA A 79 3.79 2.67 -5.51
CA ALA A 79 2.97 1.85 -4.67
C ALA A 79 2.16 0.93 -5.56
N LEU A 80 1.32 1.45 -6.46
CA LEU A 80 0.43 0.71 -7.38
C LEU A 80 1.14 -0.39 -8.16
N GLU A 81 2.31 -0.11 -8.72
CA GLU A 81 3.12 -1.09 -9.44
C GLU A 81 3.65 -2.22 -8.54
N LEU A 82 4.03 -1.89 -7.30
CA LEU A 82 4.66 -2.84 -6.39
C LEU A 82 3.70 -3.76 -5.65
N ASP A 83 2.40 -3.50 -5.78
CA ASP A 83 1.39 -4.14 -4.94
C ASP A 83 1.68 -3.96 -3.43
N PHE A 84 2.09 -2.75 -3.04
CA PHE A 84 2.49 -2.41 -1.67
C PHE A 84 1.89 -1.08 -1.10
N PRO A 85 1.54 -1.01 0.21
CA PRO A 85 0.96 0.19 0.80
C PRO A 85 1.86 1.44 0.68
N PRO A 86 1.31 2.59 0.24
CA PRO A 86 2.10 3.78 -0.09
C PRO A 86 2.77 4.40 1.15
N VAL A 87 2.08 4.43 2.30
CA VAL A 87 2.67 4.91 3.58
C VAL A 87 3.89 4.08 4.01
N LEU A 88 3.86 2.76 3.78
CA LEU A 88 5.01 1.90 4.11
C LEU A 88 6.16 2.09 3.11
N LEU A 89 5.83 2.27 1.82
CA LEU A 89 6.82 2.63 0.80
C LEU A 89 7.49 3.96 1.16
N ALA A 90 6.72 4.99 1.47
CA ALA A 90 7.20 6.29 1.93
C ALA A 90 8.14 6.16 3.14
N ASN A 91 7.78 5.35 4.13
CA ASN A 91 8.65 5.07 5.27
C ASN A 91 10.02 4.50 4.83
N PHE A 92 10.05 3.57 3.87
CA PHE A 92 11.31 3.06 3.34
C PHE A 92 12.11 4.09 2.56
N LEU A 93 11.45 4.92 1.74
CA LEU A 93 12.11 5.99 0.99
C LEU A 93 12.77 7.00 1.94
N LEU A 94 12.06 7.42 2.97
CA LEU A 94 12.58 8.35 4.00
C LEU A 94 13.77 7.76 4.76
N MET A 95 13.70 6.48 5.13
CA MET A 95 14.85 5.80 5.74
C MET A 95 16.06 5.77 4.80
N GLU A 96 15.83 5.56 3.50
CA GLU A 96 16.90 5.51 2.50
C GLU A 96 17.44 6.89 2.09
N MET A 97 16.70 7.96 2.41
CA MET A 97 17.19 9.34 2.46
C MET A 97 18.02 9.64 3.73
N ARG A 98 18.41 8.60 4.50
CA ARG A 98 19.21 8.66 5.74
C ARG A 98 18.48 9.28 6.94
N HIS A 99 17.15 9.32 6.93
CA HIS A 99 16.40 9.63 8.14
C HIS A 99 16.42 8.44 9.11
N SER A 100 16.59 8.71 10.40
CA SER A 100 16.45 7.68 11.43
C SER A 100 15.01 7.18 11.51
N LYS A 101 14.80 5.96 12.02
CA LYS A 101 13.44 5.42 12.24
C LYS A 101 12.55 6.37 13.05
N LYS A 102 13.12 7.03 14.07
CA LYS A 102 12.41 8.03 14.89
C LYS A 102 12.01 9.24 14.04
N ARG A 103 12.96 9.79 13.27
CA ARG A 103 12.73 10.96 12.41
C ARG A 103 11.70 10.68 11.33
N THR A 104 11.75 9.51 10.68
CA THR A 104 10.77 9.10 9.67
C THR A 104 9.36 9.07 10.26
N LYS A 105 9.17 8.48 11.45
CA LYS A 105 7.87 8.47 12.13
C LYS A 105 7.38 9.87 12.47
N GLU A 106 8.26 10.75 12.93
CA GLU A 106 7.92 12.15 13.20
C GLU A 106 7.47 12.88 11.92
N MET A 107 8.19 12.69 10.82
CA MET A 107 7.84 13.27 9.52
C MET A 107 6.49 12.77 9.01
N LEU A 108 6.23 11.46 9.07
CA LEU A 108 4.94 10.89 8.64
C LEU A 108 3.76 11.33 9.51
N ARG A 109 3.99 11.67 10.79
CA ARG A 109 2.95 12.22 11.68
C ARG A 109 2.75 13.73 11.51
N ASN A 110 3.78 14.45 11.10
CA ASN A 110 3.77 15.88 10.90
C ASN A 110 4.51 16.25 9.62
N LEU A 111 3.77 16.31 8.52
CA LEU A 111 4.31 16.55 7.18
C LEU A 111 4.95 17.93 7.03
N LYS A 112 4.70 18.89 7.95
CA LYS A 112 5.39 20.19 7.99
C LYS A 112 6.89 20.06 8.24
N LEU A 113 7.36 18.93 8.78
CA LEU A 113 8.77 18.63 8.98
C LEU A 113 9.48 18.19 7.69
N VAL A 114 8.73 17.92 6.62
CA VAL A 114 9.22 17.55 5.30
C VAL A 114 9.56 18.82 4.52
N LYS A 115 10.85 19.02 4.24
CA LYS A 115 11.35 20.20 3.51
C LYS A 115 11.16 20.11 2.01
N ASP A 116 11.19 18.89 1.47
CA ASP A 116 10.99 18.65 0.04
C ASP A 116 9.50 18.81 -0.28
N GLU A 117 9.18 19.80 -1.11
CA GLU A 117 7.80 20.17 -1.45
C GLU A 117 7.07 19.04 -2.17
N ARG A 118 7.75 18.36 -3.10
CA ARG A 118 7.16 17.26 -3.86
C ARG A 118 6.88 16.09 -2.94
N LEU A 119 7.85 15.73 -2.09
CA LEU A 119 7.67 14.67 -1.11
C LEU A 119 6.52 14.99 -0.15
N ARG A 120 6.42 16.23 0.33
CA ARG A 120 5.34 16.63 1.23
C ARG A 120 3.96 16.44 0.58
N LYS A 121 3.79 16.94 -0.64
CA LYS A 121 2.53 16.79 -1.40
C LYS A 121 2.18 15.32 -1.63
N GLU A 122 3.13 14.52 -2.11
CA GLU A 122 2.90 13.08 -2.32
C GLU A 122 2.60 12.35 -1.00
N LEU A 123 3.10 12.82 0.15
CA LEU A 123 2.77 12.26 1.46
C LEU A 123 1.39 12.68 2.00
N GLU A 124 0.82 13.79 1.52
CA GLU A 124 -0.55 14.22 1.87
C GLU A 124 -1.62 13.40 1.12
N GLU A 125 -1.25 12.79 -0.01
CA GLU A 125 -2.13 12.01 -0.88
C GLU A 125 -2.21 10.52 -0.51
N VAL A 126 -1.39 10.03 0.43
CA VAL A 126 -1.18 8.60 0.72
C VAL A 126 -1.65 8.12 2.08
#